data_AF-A0A2U1PEH3-F1
#
_entry.id   AF-A0A2U1PEH3-F1
#
_cell.length_a   1.000
_cell.length_b   1.000
_cell.length_c   1.000
_cell.angle_alpha   90.00
_cell.angle_beta   90.00
_cell.angle_gamma   90.00
#
_symmetry.space_group_name_H-M   'P 1'
#
loop_
_entity.id
_entity.type
_entity.pdbx_description
1 polymer ?
#
loop_
_entity_poly.entity_id
_entity_poly.type
_entity_poly.pdbx_seq_one_letter_code
_entity_poly.pdbx_strand_id
1 'polypeptide(L)'
;MVERLAITEGHERAPPALVFNLSLLEQKLRDGYRSIILGRVNEALRLFLGILHTIPLIVVESGREVDQVRELILTAKEYALGLQMELHRLGSRDSYNHVRQQELAAYFTHFNLQLPHLRLVLMNAMTVCYVRGNLITASNFAKRILKTKATDDLQKQSL
;
A
#
# COMPACT_ATOMS: atom_id res chain seq x y z
N MET A 1 20.99 -23.70 -0.42
CA MET A 1 21.98 -24.15 -1.42
C MET A 1 22.92 -22.99 -1.64
N VAL A 2 24.01 -22.97 -0.86
CA VAL A 2 25.02 -21.93 -0.82
C VAL A 2 26.14 -22.42 -1.70
N GLU A 3 26.28 -21.89 -2.91
CA GLU A 3 27.46 -22.18 -3.71
C GLU A 3 27.77 -20.99 -4.62
N ARG A 4 28.85 -20.29 -4.26
CA ARG A 4 29.84 -19.74 -5.17
C ARG A 4 31.07 -19.39 -4.34
N LEU A 5 31.85 -20.41 -4.03
CA LEU A 5 33.28 -20.26 -3.76
C LEU A 5 33.98 -20.16 -5.11
N ALA A 6 34.41 -18.94 -5.45
CA ALA A 6 35.53 -18.74 -6.35
C ALA A 6 36.46 -17.76 -5.64
N ILE A 7 37.41 -18.31 -4.88
CA ILE A 7 38.53 -17.58 -4.33
C ILE A 7 39.54 -17.49 -5.47
N THR A 8 39.55 -16.37 -6.18
CA THR A 8 40.62 -15.98 -7.10
C THR A 8 41.63 -15.16 -6.33
N GLU A 9 42.91 -15.56 -6.42
CA GLU A 9 44.05 -14.87 -5.81
C GLU A 9 44.22 -13.48 -6.42
N GLY A 10 43.73 -12.47 -5.69
CA GLY A 10 43.92 -11.06 -5.93
C GLY A 10 43.41 -10.32 -4.71
N HIS A 11 44.08 -9.25 -4.28
CA HIS A 11 43.60 -8.38 -3.19
C HIS A 11 42.37 -7.54 -3.63
N GLU A 12 41.46 -8.16 -4.39
CA GLU A 12 40.27 -7.53 -4.93
C GLU A 12 39.33 -7.21 -3.77
N ARG A 13 39.02 -5.92 -3.63
CA ARG A 13 38.06 -5.42 -2.65
C ARG A 13 36.70 -6.04 -2.93
N ALA A 14 36.39 -7.14 -2.24
CA ALA A 14 35.06 -7.71 -2.25
C ALA A 14 34.06 -6.65 -1.77
N PRO A 15 32.94 -6.43 -2.48
CA PRO A 15 31.91 -5.51 -2.02
C PRO A 15 31.34 -5.97 -0.67
N PRO A 16 30.91 -5.03 0.19
CA PRO A 16 30.31 -5.39 1.47
C PRO A 16 29.08 -6.27 1.27
N ALA A 17 28.88 -7.23 2.19
CA ALA A 17 27.75 -8.14 2.14
C ALA A 17 26.42 -7.38 2.19
N LEU A 18 25.50 -7.72 1.30
CA LEU A 18 24.19 -7.10 1.21
C LEU A 18 23.21 -7.77 2.19
N VAL A 19 22.74 -7.00 3.18
CA VAL A 19 21.75 -7.45 4.18
C VAL A 19 20.33 -7.32 3.63
N PHE A 20 20.10 -6.36 2.72
CA PHE A 20 18.79 -6.08 2.13
C PHE A 20 18.80 -6.37 0.64
N ASN A 21 17.74 -7.00 0.16
CA ASN A 21 17.52 -7.31 -1.25
C ASN A 21 16.07 -7.04 -1.64
N LEU A 22 15.79 -7.08 -2.94
CA LEU A 22 14.46 -6.79 -3.48
C LEU A 22 13.40 -7.77 -2.98
N SER A 23 13.74 -9.07 -2.83
CA SER A 23 12.82 -10.10 -2.34
C SER A 23 12.28 -9.80 -0.94
N LEU A 24 13.10 -9.26 -0.05
CA LEU A 24 12.68 -8.81 1.29
C LEU A 24 11.66 -7.67 1.20
N LEU A 25 11.85 -6.72 0.27
CA LEU A 25 10.92 -5.62 0.08
C LEU A 25 9.57 -6.10 -0.44
N GLU A 26 9.56 -7.05 -1.38
CA GLU A 26 8.34 -7.68 -1.87
C GLU A 26 7.61 -8.46 -0.77
N GLN A 27 8.36 -9.11 0.14
CA GLN A 27 7.76 -9.76 1.30
C GLN A 27 7.08 -8.74 2.22
N LYS A 28 7.77 -7.65 2.58
CA LYS A 28 7.18 -6.55 3.36
C LYS A 28 5.92 -5.98 2.67
N LEU A 29 5.90 -5.91 1.34
CA LEU A 29 4.75 -5.44 0.58
C LEU A 29 3.54 -6.37 0.76
N ARG A 30 3.74 -7.68 0.61
CA ARG A 30 2.70 -8.70 0.84
C ARG A 30 2.17 -8.67 2.28
N ASP A 31 3.05 -8.53 3.26
CA ASP A 31 2.68 -8.42 4.67
C ASP A 31 1.90 -7.14 4.95
N GLY A 32 2.27 -6.03 4.28
CA GLY A 32 1.56 -4.76 4.32
C GLY A 32 0.12 -4.88 3.81
N TYR A 33 -0.06 -5.54 2.65
CA TYR A 33 -1.39 -5.84 2.10
C TYR A 33 -2.23 -6.69 3.05
N ARG A 34 -1.66 -7.77 3.59
CA ARG A 34 -2.35 -8.61 4.57
C ARG A 34 -2.79 -7.81 5.80
N SER A 35 -1.93 -6.94 6.30
CA SER A 35 -2.22 -6.10 7.48
C SER A 35 -3.39 -5.15 7.25
N ILE A 36 -3.57 -4.63 6.03
CA ILE A 36 -4.73 -3.79 5.66
C ILE A 36 -6.03 -4.60 5.71
N ILE A 37 -6.05 -5.79 5.12
CA ILE A 37 -7.23 -6.67 5.12
C ILE A 37 -7.63 -7.03 6.55
N LEU A 38 -6.65 -7.21 7.45
CA LEU A 38 -6.86 -7.48 8.87
C LEU A 38 -7.23 -6.23 9.70
N GLY A 39 -7.30 -5.04 9.10
CA GLY A 39 -7.60 -3.79 9.80
C GLY A 39 -6.48 -3.27 10.71
N ARG A 40 -5.25 -3.81 10.59
CA ARG A 40 -4.10 -3.43 11.43
C ARG A 40 -3.35 -2.24 10.83
N VAL A 41 -3.99 -1.07 10.86
CA VAL A 41 -3.51 0.16 10.19
C VAL A 41 -2.09 0.56 10.64
N ASN A 42 -1.81 0.51 11.94
CA ASN A 42 -0.48 0.85 12.48
C ASN A 42 0.63 -0.10 12.03
N GLU A 43 0.32 -1.40 11.92
CA GLU A 43 1.27 -2.42 11.45
C GLU A 43 1.54 -2.24 9.95
N ALA A 44 0.47 -2.08 9.16
CA ALA A 44 0.55 -1.80 7.74
C ALA A 44 1.41 -0.56 7.45
N LEU A 45 1.17 0.55 8.16
CA LEU A 45 1.93 1.79 7.95
C LEU A 45 3.43 1.59 8.20
N ARG A 46 3.80 0.87 9.27
CA ARG A 46 5.22 0.58 9.57
C ARG A 46 5.85 -0.25 8.46
N LEU A 47 5.13 -1.21 7.88
CA LEU A 47 5.63 -2.02 6.77
C LEU A 47 5.88 -1.18 5.52
N PHE A 48 4.94 -0.31 5.12
CA PHE A 48 5.11 0.55 3.94
C PHE A 48 6.20 1.62 4.13
N LEU A 49 6.27 2.27 5.30
CA LEU A 49 7.39 3.18 5.61
C LEU A 49 8.72 2.41 5.67
N GLY A 50 8.70 1.20 6.23
CA GLY A 50 9.85 0.31 6.27
C GLY A 50 10.37 -0.05 4.88
N ILE A 51 9.50 -0.23 3.89
CA ILE A 51 9.89 -0.39 2.48
C ILE A 51 10.62 0.87 2.00
N LEU A 52 10.00 2.05 2.13
CA LEU A 52 10.57 3.32 1.67
C LEU A 52 11.94 3.62 2.30
N HIS A 53 12.11 3.34 3.60
CA HIS A 53 13.38 3.53 4.29
C HIS A 53 14.45 2.50 3.92
N THR A 54 14.06 1.30 3.48
CA THR A 54 15.00 0.24 3.10
C THR A 54 15.48 0.41 1.66
N ILE A 55 14.66 1.00 0.78
CA ILE A 55 14.98 1.18 -0.65
C ILE A 55 16.33 1.86 -0.91
N PRO A 56 16.74 2.93 -0.21
CA PRO A 56 18.06 3.54 -0.41
C PRO A 56 19.25 2.64 -0.09
N LEU A 57 19.02 1.50 0.58
CA LEU A 57 20.05 0.59 1.07
C LEU A 57 20.21 -0.68 0.21
N ILE A 58 19.36 -0.87 -0.81
CA ILE A 58 19.45 -2.04 -1.69
C ILE A 58 20.38 -1.74 -2.87
N VAL A 59 21.00 -2.79 -3.39
CA VAL A 59 21.74 -2.78 -4.65
C VAL A 59 20.94 -3.58 -5.67
N VAL A 60 20.83 -3.05 -6.89
CA VAL A 60 20.15 -3.67 -8.03
C VAL A 60 21.13 -3.78 -9.20
N GLU A 61 20.99 -4.82 -10.00
CA GLU A 61 21.97 -5.21 -11.03
C GLU A 61 21.48 -4.89 -12.46
N SER A 62 20.18 -4.64 -12.65
CA SER A 62 19.59 -4.41 -13.96
C SER A 62 18.67 -3.20 -14.01
N GLY A 63 18.54 -2.59 -15.19
CA GLY A 63 17.57 -1.50 -15.41
C GLY A 63 16.13 -1.92 -15.09
N ARG A 64 15.78 -3.19 -15.34
CA ARG A 64 14.47 -3.76 -15.01
C ARG A 64 14.19 -3.74 -13.50
N GLU A 65 15.18 -4.08 -12.68
CA GLU A 65 15.05 -4.00 -11.22
C GLU A 65 14.92 -2.55 -10.74
N VAL A 66 15.61 -1.60 -11.40
CA VAL A 66 15.42 -0.18 -11.09
C VAL A 66 13.98 0.24 -11.32
N ASP A 67 13.36 -0.20 -12.42
CA ASP A 67 11.95 0.12 -12.72
C ASP A 67 11.00 -0.53 -11.71
N GLN A 68 11.25 -1.78 -11.31
CA GLN A 68 10.49 -2.44 -10.24
C GLN A 68 10.57 -1.68 -8.91
N VAL A 69 11.76 -1.19 -8.55
CA VAL A 69 11.94 -0.37 -7.34
C VAL A 69 11.20 0.96 -7.46
N ARG A 70 11.19 1.61 -8.63
CA ARG A 70 10.41 2.85 -8.85
C ARG A 70 8.92 2.61 -8.66
N GLU A 71 8.38 1.54 -9.24
CA GLU A 71 6.98 1.16 -9.04
C GLU A 71 6.67 0.86 -7.57
N LEU A 72 7.60 0.21 -6.87
CA LEU A 72 7.47 -0.07 -5.45
C LEU A 72 7.47 1.20 -4.60
N ILE A 73 8.30 2.21 -4.92
CA ILE A 73 8.26 3.53 -4.24
C ILE A 73 6.89 4.16 -4.41
N LEU A 74 6.38 4.21 -5.65
CA LEU A 74 5.09 4.81 -5.94
C LEU A 74 3.97 4.10 -5.15
N THR A 75 3.95 2.77 -5.20
CA THR A 75 2.98 1.95 -4.47
C THR A 75 3.08 2.21 -2.97
N ALA A 76 4.25 2.04 -2.37
CA ALA A 76 4.44 2.18 -0.92
C ALA A 76 4.10 3.59 -0.42
N LYS A 77 4.39 4.63 -1.21
CA LYS A 77 4.02 6.02 -0.91
C LYS A 77 2.50 6.21 -0.86
N GLU A 78 1.76 5.69 -1.85
CA GLU A 78 0.28 5.80 -1.89
C GLU A 78 -0.37 5.14 -0.66
N TYR A 79 0.10 3.94 -0.30
CA TYR A 79 -0.38 3.26 0.90
C TYR A 79 0.02 3.98 2.19
N ALA A 80 1.27 4.43 2.31
CA ALA A 80 1.73 5.11 3.52
C ALA A 80 0.93 6.39 3.79
N LEU A 81 0.70 7.22 2.77
CA LEU A 81 -0.07 8.46 2.90
C LEU A 81 -1.53 8.18 3.25
N GLY A 82 -2.17 7.21 2.58
CA GLY A 82 -3.54 6.82 2.87
C GLY A 82 -3.71 6.28 4.30
N LEU A 83 -2.78 5.44 4.76
CA LEU A 83 -2.81 4.88 6.12
C LEU A 83 -2.52 5.94 7.20
N GLN A 84 -1.63 6.90 6.94
CA GLN A 84 -1.41 8.05 7.83
C GLN A 84 -2.68 8.89 7.99
N MET A 85 -3.38 9.13 6.88
CA MET A 85 -4.65 9.85 6.89
C MET A 85 -5.72 9.09 7.68
N GLU A 86 -5.81 7.78 7.50
CA GLU A 86 -6.74 6.93 8.25
C GLU A 86 -6.42 6.92 9.76
N LEU A 87 -5.13 6.87 10.14
CA LEU A 87 -4.75 7.00 11.55
C LEU A 87 -5.11 8.37 12.13
N HIS A 88 -4.93 9.45 11.36
CA HIS A 88 -5.32 10.79 11.77
C HIS A 88 -6.84 10.86 12.00
N ARG A 89 -7.62 10.29 11.06
CA ARG A 89 -9.07 10.18 11.16
C ARG A 89 -9.51 9.39 12.39
N LEU A 90 -8.87 8.26 12.69
CA LEU A 90 -9.18 7.43 13.86
C LEU A 90 -8.69 8.05 15.19
N GLY A 91 -7.90 9.11 15.15
CA GLY A 91 -7.39 9.80 16.32
C GLY A 91 -8.46 10.60 17.08
N SER A 92 -8.25 10.79 18.38
CA SER A 92 -9.24 11.39 19.30
C SER A 92 -9.52 12.88 19.06
N ARG A 93 -8.67 13.60 18.30
CA ARG A 93 -8.88 15.03 18.04
C ARG A 93 -10.01 15.30 17.05
N ASP A 94 -10.16 14.42 16.05
CA ASP A 94 -11.14 14.58 14.98
C ASP A 94 -12.40 13.74 15.19
N SER A 95 -12.47 12.94 16.26
CA SER A 95 -13.59 12.00 16.48
C SER A 95 -14.94 12.69 16.68
N TYR A 96 -14.93 13.91 17.23
CA TYR A 96 -16.15 14.71 17.45
C TYR A 96 -16.59 15.49 16.21
N ASN A 97 -15.69 15.71 15.24
CA ASN A 97 -16.01 16.45 14.02
C ASN A 97 -16.44 15.50 12.90
N HIS A 98 -17.75 15.23 12.83
CA HIS A 98 -18.31 14.31 11.85
C HIS A 98 -18.16 14.75 10.39
N VAL A 99 -18.01 16.04 10.11
CA VAL A 99 -17.74 16.54 8.75
C VAL A 99 -16.31 16.17 8.38
N ARG A 100 -15.35 16.45 9.26
CA ARG A 100 -13.94 16.11 9.04
C ARG A 100 -13.71 14.61 8.85
N GLN A 101 -14.40 13.79 9.63
CA GLN A 101 -14.38 12.33 9.49
C GLN A 101 -14.80 11.86 8.09
N GLN A 102 -15.86 12.47 7.54
CA GLN A 102 -16.35 12.15 6.20
C GLN A 102 -15.37 12.62 5.11
N GLU A 103 -14.82 13.82 5.26
CA GLU A 103 -13.82 14.37 4.32
C GLU A 103 -12.58 13.47 4.23
N LEU A 104 -12.00 13.09 5.38
CA LEU A 104 -10.82 12.23 5.43
C LEU A 104 -11.10 10.85 4.85
N ALA A 105 -12.26 10.26 5.16
CA ALA A 105 -12.66 8.99 4.56
C ALA A 105 -12.81 9.13 3.03
N ALA A 106 -13.39 10.23 2.55
CA ALA A 106 -13.55 10.51 1.12
C ALA A 106 -12.19 10.71 0.42
N TYR A 107 -11.26 11.44 1.01
CA TYR A 107 -9.91 11.60 0.49
C TYR A 107 -9.17 10.27 0.39
N PHE A 108 -9.33 9.39 1.39
CA PHE A 108 -8.69 8.07 1.34
C PHE A 108 -9.14 7.24 0.11
N THR A 109 -10.36 7.45 -0.39
CA THR A 109 -10.85 6.75 -1.60
C THR A 109 -10.13 7.14 -2.90
N HIS A 110 -9.30 8.17 -2.90
CA HIS A 110 -8.61 8.68 -4.10
C HIS A 110 -7.16 8.21 -4.21
N PHE A 111 -6.62 7.54 -3.18
CA PHE A 111 -5.29 6.95 -3.25
C PHE A 111 -5.26 5.79 -4.24
N ASN A 112 -4.13 5.63 -4.93
CA ASN A 112 -3.97 4.58 -5.94
C ASN A 112 -3.64 3.24 -5.27
N LEU A 113 -4.67 2.57 -4.76
CA LEU A 113 -4.57 1.28 -4.06
C LEU A 113 -4.91 0.12 -4.99
N GLN A 114 -4.43 -1.07 -4.66
CA GLN A 114 -4.90 -2.30 -5.30
C GLN A 114 -6.39 -2.47 -5.04
N LEU A 115 -7.09 -3.04 -6.02
CA LEU A 115 -8.54 -3.12 -6.06
C LEU A 115 -9.18 -3.73 -4.79
N PRO A 116 -8.64 -4.78 -4.17
CA PRO A 116 -9.20 -5.32 -2.92
C PRO A 116 -9.16 -4.30 -1.77
N HIS A 117 -8.08 -3.54 -1.62
CA HIS A 117 -7.93 -2.52 -0.59
C HIS A 117 -8.76 -1.28 -0.91
N LEU A 118 -8.81 -0.86 -2.18
CA LEU A 118 -9.65 0.27 -2.61
C LEU A 118 -11.12 0.02 -2.29
N ARG A 119 -11.62 -1.21 -2.48
CA ARG A 119 -12.99 -1.59 -2.12
C ARG A 119 -13.25 -1.45 -0.63
N LEU A 120 -12.31 -1.90 0.21
CA LEU A 120 -12.43 -1.76 1.67
C LEU A 120 -12.54 -0.29 2.07
N VAL A 121 -11.71 0.57 1.48
CA VAL A 121 -11.72 2.02 1.73
C VAL A 121 -13.02 2.67 1.25
N LEU A 122 -13.51 2.32 0.05
CA LEU A 122 -14.78 2.81 -0.47
C LEU A 122 -15.98 2.39 0.39
N MET A 123 -15.99 1.14 0.87
CA MET A 123 -17.04 0.65 1.78
C MET A 123 -17.02 1.41 3.09
N ASN A 124 -15.84 1.66 3.67
CA ASN A 124 -15.70 2.45 4.88
C ASN A 124 -16.22 3.89 4.68
N ALA A 125 -15.78 4.57 3.62
CA ALA A 125 -16.22 5.93 3.31
C ALA A 125 -17.74 6.03 3.07
N MET A 126 -18.31 5.04 2.38
CA MET A 126 -19.76 4.93 2.20
C MET A 126 -20.49 4.84 3.54
N THR A 127 -20.05 3.96 4.45
CA THR A 127 -20.66 3.81 5.77
C THR A 127 -20.56 5.08 6.60
N VAL A 128 -19.38 5.72 6.63
CA VAL A 128 -19.15 6.97 7.37
C VAL A 128 -20.07 8.10 6.90
N CYS A 129 -20.26 8.25 5.58
CA CYS A 129 -21.20 9.23 5.02
C CYS A 129 -22.67 8.85 5.26
N TYR A 130 -23.03 7.57 5.08
CA TYR A 130 -24.40 7.09 5.20
C TYR A 130 -24.97 7.28 6.61
N VAL A 131 -24.22 6.88 7.64
CA VAL A 131 -24.63 6.99 9.05
C VAL A 131 -24.87 8.44 9.48
N ARG A 132 -24.28 9.41 8.76
CA ARG A 132 -24.43 10.85 9.04
C ARG A 132 -25.44 11.55 8.11
N GLY A 133 -26.21 10.80 7.32
CA GLY A 133 -27.24 11.35 6.43
C GLY A 133 -26.69 11.98 5.14
N ASN A 134 -25.39 11.84 4.84
CA ASN A 134 -24.80 12.33 3.60
C ASN A 134 -25.02 11.32 2.46
N LEU A 135 -26.29 11.15 2.08
CA LEU A 135 -26.74 10.09 1.18
C LEU A 135 -26.25 10.28 -0.26
N ILE A 136 -26.08 11.53 -0.71
CA ILE A 136 -25.60 11.84 -2.06
C ILE A 136 -24.17 11.30 -2.22
N THR A 137 -23.27 11.66 -1.30
CA THR A 137 -21.88 11.21 -1.33
C THR A 137 -21.76 9.71 -1.13
N ALA A 138 -22.53 9.14 -0.20
CA ALA A 138 -22.58 7.68 0.00
C ALA A 138 -23.02 6.94 -1.28
N SER A 139 -23.99 7.47 -2.03
CA SER A 139 -24.45 6.88 -3.29
C SER A 139 -23.36 6.88 -4.37
N ASN A 140 -22.50 7.92 -4.39
CA ASN A 140 -21.37 7.98 -5.31
C ASN A 140 -20.32 6.91 -4.99
N PHE A 141 -20.03 6.66 -3.72
CA PHE A 141 -19.14 5.56 -3.31
C PHE A 141 -19.75 4.19 -3.66
N ALA A 142 -21.05 3.98 -3.42
CA ALA A 142 -21.74 2.75 -3.83
C ALA A 142 -21.61 2.50 -5.34
N LYS A 143 -21.83 3.52 -6.17
CA LYS A 143 -21.64 3.42 -7.63
C LYS A 143 -20.20 3.06 -8.00
N ARG A 144 -19.20 3.62 -7.33
CA ARG A 144 -17.78 3.27 -7.56
C ARG A 144 -17.50 1.80 -7.21
N ILE A 145 -18.03 1.31 -6.09
CA ILE A 145 -17.89 -0.11 -5.68
C ILE A 145 -18.50 -1.05 -6.73
N LEU A 146 -19.68 -0.72 -7.27
CA LEU A 146 -20.35 -1.51 -8.30
C LEU A 146 -19.56 -1.52 -9.61
N LYS A 147 -19.01 -0.38 -10.03
CA LYS A 147 -18.14 -0.30 -11.22
C LYS A 147 -16.92 -1.21 -11.09
N THR A 148 -16.29 -1.21 -9.91
CA THR A 148 -15.17 -2.11 -9.61
C THR A 148 -15.54 -3.59 -9.75
N LYS A 149 -16.76 -3.99 -9.38
CA LYS A 149 -17.24 -5.38 -9.53
C LYS A 149 -17.34 -5.79 -10.99
N ALA A 150 -17.94 -4.94 -11.82
CA ALA A 150 -18.10 -5.23 -13.24
C ALA A 150 -16.75 -5.42 -13.96
N THR A 151 -15.73 -4.66 -13.54
CA THR A 151 -14.37 -4.79 -14.11
C THR A 151 -13.67 -6.09 -13.70
N ASP A 152 -13.82 -6.54 -12.44
CA ASP A 152 -13.29 -7.83 -11.98
C ASP A 152 -13.84 -9.01 -12.79
N ASP A 153 -15.16 -9.00 -13.04
CA ASP A 153 -15.84 -10.08 -13.75
C ASP A 153 -15.45 -10.10 -15.24
N LEU A 154 -15.25 -8.93 -15.86
CA LEU A 154 -14.74 -8.82 -17.24
C LEU A 154 -13.29 -9.32 -17.37
N GLN A 155 -12.41 -9.02 -16.41
CA GLN A 155 -11.02 -9.51 -16.42
C GLN A 155 -10.92 -11.03 -16.29
N LYS A 156 -11.85 -11.67 -15.56
CA LYS A 156 -11.92 -13.13 -15.42
C LYS A 156 -12.51 -13.84 -16.65
N GLN A 157 -13.29 -13.14 -17.48
CA GLN A 157 -13.83 -13.69 -18.73
C GLN A 157 -12.85 -13.58 -19.92
N SER A 158 -11.82 -12.73 -19.79
CA SER A 158 -10.77 -12.52 -20.79
C SER A 158 -9.48 -13.33 -20.54
N LEU A 159 -9.50 -14.26 -19.60
CA LEU A 159 -8.46 -15.25 -19.29
C LEU A 159 -9.01 -16.65 -19.53
#